data_AF-A0A2V7DGJ0-F1
#
_entry.id   AF-A0A2V7DGJ0-F1
#
_cell.length_a   1.000
_cell.length_b   1.000
_cell.length_c   1.000
_cell.angle_alpha   90.00
_cell.angle_beta   90.00
_cell.angle_gamma   90.00
#
_symmetry.space_group_name_H-M   'P 1'
#
loop_
_entity.id
_entity.type
_entity.pdbx_description
1 polymer ?
#
loop_
_entity_poly.entity_id
_entity_poly.type
_entity_poly.pdbx_seq_one_letter_code
_entity_poly.pdbx_strand_id
1 'polypeptide(L)'
;MSDPSLGLTMLGLIVVAIMMGFPTAFTLMGLGMIFGYIAFWIPGAHWYDNRAFDLIVQRAYGVMTNDALLSIPLFVFMGYIMERAALVDKMFHSVQLAFRRVPASLAVTTMLVSAFWGIASGIVGAVVVLMGVIAMGPMLKAGYDVRLAAGTITAGGTLGILIPPSVMLIVYAAVAGQSIVKLYAAAMLPGFFLTGLYLVYILGWAIWNPKIAPKLRPDQYRVTVPDYLRQLEGDRSGSVVPGLVAAAFRPALARIAGGYGVIANNLLALSVPLLLTVGTCRRVVVRRHLQRAGRRDGGGGEARATRGDAVGAGAERHAQGGGAAGDDR
;
A
#
# COMPACT_ATOMS: atom_id res chain seq x y z
N MET A 1 -27.55 39.18 12.04
CA MET A 1 -27.35 38.54 10.72
C MET A 1 -28.40 37.44 10.60
N SER A 2 -28.97 37.18 9.42
CA SER A 2 -29.89 36.05 9.28
C SER A 2 -29.11 34.74 9.41
N ASP A 3 -29.68 33.71 10.03
CA ASP A 3 -29.02 32.41 10.23
C ASP A 3 -28.39 31.83 8.94
N PRO A 4 -29.00 31.97 7.74
CA PRO A 4 -28.39 31.50 6.50
C PRO A 4 -27.14 32.29 6.07
N SER A 5 -27.09 33.59 6.36
CA SER A 5 -25.94 34.44 6.01
C SER A 5 -24.71 34.12 6.84
N LEU A 6 -24.89 33.70 8.10
CA LEU A 6 -23.79 33.22 8.96
C LEU A 6 -23.22 31.89 8.44
N GLY A 7 -24.09 30.97 8.01
CA GLY A 7 -23.66 29.71 7.40
C GLY A 7 -22.88 29.92 6.10
N LEU A 8 -23.35 30.80 5.21
CA LEU A 8 -22.65 31.08 3.95
C LEU A 8 -21.30 31.78 4.16
N THR A 9 -21.23 32.70 5.11
CA THR A 9 -19.98 33.38 5.44
C THR A 9 -18.98 32.43 6.09
N MET A 10 -19.42 31.54 6.99
CA MET A 10 -18.59 30.46 7.52
C MET A 10 -18.04 29.57 6.41
N LEU A 11 -18.91 29.11 5.48
CA LEU A 11 -18.50 28.27 4.35
C LEU A 11 -17.47 28.97 3.46
N GLY A 12 -17.71 30.25 3.13
CA GLY A 12 -16.79 31.05 2.34
C GLY A 12 -15.42 31.24 3.00
N LEU A 13 -15.40 31.50 4.31
CA LEU A 13 -14.16 31.63 5.08
C LEU A 13 -13.40 30.30 5.20
N ILE A 14 -14.09 29.16 5.31
CA ILE A 14 -13.45 27.83 5.27
C ILE A 14 -12.69 27.66 3.94
N VAL A 15 -13.33 27.97 2.81
CA VAL A 15 -12.69 27.84 1.48
C VAL A 15 -11.45 28.74 1.37
N VAL A 16 -11.55 29.99 1.79
CA VAL A 16 -10.43 30.95 1.75
C VAL A 16 -9.27 30.49 2.66
N ALA A 17 -9.58 29.99 3.87
CA ALA A 17 -8.57 29.50 4.80
C ALA A 17 -7.87 28.23 4.28
N ILE A 18 -8.59 27.35 3.59
CA ILE A 18 -8.01 26.18 2.90
C ILE A 18 -7.08 26.64 1.76
N MET A 19 -7.46 27.66 0.98
CA MET A 19 -6.61 28.18 -0.10
C MET A 19 -5.33 28.86 0.42
N MET A 20 -5.37 29.46 1.61
CA MET A 20 -4.17 29.95 2.31
C MET A 20 -3.25 28.82 2.80
N GLY A 21 -3.66 27.54 2.70
CA GLY A 21 -2.87 26.39 3.11
C GLY A 21 -2.82 26.18 4.62
N PHE A 22 -3.72 26.83 5.39
CA PHE A 22 -3.78 26.60 6.83
C PHE A 22 -4.30 25.18 7.13
N PRO A 23 -3.77 24.47 8.14
CA PRO A 23 -4.20 23.11 8.43
C PRO A 23 -5.70 23.05 8.71
N THR A 24 -6.40 22.21 7.94
CA THR A 24 -7.87 22.19 7.89
C THR A 24 -8.51 21.87 9.24
N ALA A 25 -7.89 21.01 10.06
CA ALA A 25 -8.37 20.70 11.40
C ALA A 25 -8.51 21.94 12.29
N PHE A 26 -7.49 22.81 12.30
CA PHE A 26 -7.52 24.05 13.07
C PHE A 26 -8.47 25.08 12.46
N THR A 27 -8.59 25.15 11.13
CA THR A 27 -9.61 26.02 10.50
C THR A 27 -11.02 25.65 10.94
N LEU A 28 -11.38 24.36 10.89
CA LEU A 28 -12.73 23.89 11.19
C LEU A 28 -13.05 24.06 12.68
N MET A 29 -12.09 23.78 13.55
CA MET A 29 -12.24 23.99 14.99
C MET A 29 -12.41 25.47 15.33
N GLY A 30 -11.55 26.35 14.78
CA GLY A 30 -11.59 27.78 15.05
C GLY A 30 -12.86 28.44 14.50
N LEU A 31 -13.19 28.21 13.22
CA LEU A 31 -14.41 28.76 12.63
C LEU A 31 -15.66 28.15 13.26
N GLY A 32 -15.66 26.85 13.57
CA GLY A 32 -16.76 26.21 14.28
C GLY A 32 -17.02 26.82 15.66
N MET A 33 -15.95 27.15 16.39
CA MET A 33 -16.06 27.82 17.69
C MET A 33 -16.56 29.26 17.55
N ILE A 34 -15.97 30.06 16.65
CA ILE A 34 -16.35 31.47 16.45
C ILE A 34 -17.80 31.59 15.98
N PHE A 35 -18.18 30.86 14.94
CA PHE A 35 -19.53 30.91 14.39
C PHE A 35 -20.55 30.23 15.30
N GLY A 36 -20.16 29.14 15.99
CA GLY A 36 -21.00 28.52 17.01
C GLY A 36 -21.28 29.47 18.17
N TYR A 37 -20.28 30.21 18.62
CA TYR A 37 -20.43 31.22 19.67
C TYR A 37 -21.35 32.37 19.27
N ILE A 38 -21.24 32.85 18.02
CA ILE A 38 -22.12 33.90 17.46
C ILE A 38 -23.55 33.38 17.28
N ALA A 39 -23.73 32.13 16.83
CA ALA A 39 -25.04 31.56 16.52
C ALA A 39 -25.86 31.21 17.77
N PHE A 40 -25.21 30.69 18.83
CA PHE A 40 -25.87 30.30 20.08
C PHE A 40 -25.79 31.38 21.16
N TRP A 41 -25.47 32.62 20.78
CA TRP A 41 -25.34 33.73 21.72
C TRP A 41 -26.66 34.03 22.43
N ILE A 42 -26.64 34.04 23.77
CA ILE A 42 -27.78 34.38 24.62
C ILE A 42 -27.60 35.80 25.16
N PRO A 43 -28.52 36.75 24.87
CA PRO A 43 -28.46 38.08 25.45
C PRO A 43 -28.61 38.02 26.98
N GLY A 44 -27.62 38.51 27.72
CA GLY A 44 -27.64 38.59 29.19
C GLY A 44 -26.83 37.53 29.93
N ALA A 45 -26.29 36.52 29.25
CA ALA A 45 -25.36 35.56 29.84
C ALA A 45 -23.91 36.10 29.84
N HIS A 46 -23.11 35.72 30.84
CA HIS A 46 -21.67 35.99 30.81
C HIS A 46 -21.01 35.26 29.64
N TRP A 47 -19.91 35.82 29.11
CA TRP A 47 -19.16 35.26 27.97
C TRP A 47 -18.78 33.77 28.11
N TYR A 48 -18.62 33.27 29.33
CA TYR A 48 -18.29 31.85 29.61
C TYR A 48 -19.52 30.94 29.74
N ASP A 49 -20.71 31.49 30.00
CA ASP A 49 -21.97 30.75 30.22
C ASP A 49 -22.77 30.61 28.91
N ASN A 50 -22.05 30.52 27.79
CA ASN A 50 -22.63 30.38 26.47
C ASN A 50 -22.75 28.90 26.10
N ARG A 51 -23.95 28.47 25.67
CA ARG A 51 -24.25 27.10 25.21
C ARG A 51 -23.27 26.56 24.17
N ALA A 52 -22.60 27.42 23.40
CA ALA A 52 -21.57 27.01 22.46
C ALA A 52 -20.45 26.20 23.12
N PHE A 53 -20.00 26.58 24.32
CA PHE A 53 -18.94 25.87 25.04
C PHE A 53 -19.41 24.50 25.54
N ASP A 54 -20.62 24.42 26.10
CA ASP A 54 -21.21 23.15 26.53
C ASP A 54 -21.42 22.18 25.36
N LEU A 55 -21.92 22.68 24.22
CA LEU A 55 -22.12 21.88 23.02
C LEU A 55 -20.78 21.34 22.48
N ILE A 56 -19.70 22.12 22.56
CA ILE A 56 -18.36 21.64 22.16
C ILE A 56 -17.90 20.51 23.07
N VAL A 57 -18.04 20.66 24.40
CA VAL A 57 -17.67 19.61 25.36
C VAL A 57 -18.49 18.34 25.14
N GLN A 58 -19.82 18.48 24.98
CA GLN A 58 -20.70 17.34 24.70
C GLN A 58 -20.34 16.65 23.37
N ARG A 59 -20.02 17.41 22.32
CA ARG A 59 -19.61 16.84 21.03
C ARG A 59 -18.24 16.17 21.13
N ALA A 60 -17.28 16.76 21.83
CA ALA A 60 -15.98 16.15 22.06
C ALA A 60 -16.12 14.82 22.82
N TYR A 61 -16.93 14.80 23.89
CA TYR A 61 -17.19 13.59 24.66
C TYR A 61 -17.94 12.53 23.83
N GLY A 62 -18.92 12.94 23.01
CA GLY A 62 -19.63 12.04 22.10
C GLY A 62 -18.73 11.41 21.03
N VAL A 63 -17.71 12.12 20.56
CA VAL A 63 -16.68 11.55 19.66
C VAL A 63 -15.76 10.60 20.43
N MET A 64 -15.33 10.96 21.64
CA MET A 64 -14.46 10.10 22.46
C MET A 64 -15.09 8.76 22.85
N THR A 65 -16.42 8.73 23.02
CA THR A 65 -17.19 7.54 23.41
C THR A 65 -17.70 6.72 22.22
N ASN A 66 -17.34 7.10 20.99
CA ASN A 66 -17.81 6.39 19.80
C ASN A 66 -16.98 5.12 19.54
N ASP A 67 -17.62 3.96 19.74
CA ASP A 67 -17.00 2.65 19.55
C ASP A 67 -16.47 2.41 18.13
N ALA A 68 -17.07 3.03 17.10
CA ALA A 68 -16.58 2.90 15.72
C ALA A 68 -15.19 3.52 15.55
N LEU A 69 -14.89 4.60 16.28
CA LEU A 69 -13.63 5.32 16.17
C LEU A 69 -12.46 4.56 16.84
N LEU A 70 -12.75 3.59 17.73
CA LEU A 70 -11.75 2.65 18.25
C LEU A 70 -11.09 1.82 17.13
N SER A 71 -11.77 1.65 16.00
CA SER A 71 -11.20 0.95 14.85
C SER A 71 -10.07 1.74 14.17
N ILE A 72 -10.07 3.08 14.27
CA ILE A 72 -9.14 3.94 13.55
C ILE A 72 -7.68 3.67 13.96
N PRO A 73 -7.30 3.68 15.26
CA PRO A 73 -5.95 3.35 15.68
C PRO A 73 -5.49 1.95 15.23
N LEU A 74 -6.39 0.96 15.26
CA LEU A 74 -6.08 -0.41 14.82
C LEU A 74 -5.81 -0.47 13.31
N PHE A 75 -6.56 0.28 12.50
CA PHE A 75 -6.32 0.39 11.06
C PHE A 75 -5.01 1.13 10.75
N VAL A 76 -4.73 2.23 11.44
CA VAL A 76 -3.45 2.95 11.29
C VAL A 76 -2.28 2.06 11.71
N PHE A 77 -2.42 1.28 12.78
CA PHE A 77 -1.42 0.33 13.23
C PHE A 77 -1.16 -0.78 12.19
N MET A 78 -2.23 -1.32 11.59
CA MET A 78 -2.12 -2.27 10.48
C MET A 78 -1.36 -1.65 9.29
N GLY A 79 -1.73 -0.43 8.88
CA GLY A 79 -1.05 0.30 7.82
C GLY A 79 0.45 0.50 8.11
N TYR A 80 0.78 0.86 9.35
CA TYR A 80 2.16 1.02 9.81
C TYR A 80 2.96 -0.30 9.74
N ILE A 81 2.37 -1.43 10.18
CA ILE A 81 3.03 -2.74 10.08
C ILE A 81 3.29 -3.09 8.62
N MET A 82 2.31 -2.85 7.74
CA MET A 82 2.45 -3.16 6.31
C MET A 82 3.54 -2.30 5.66
N GLU A 83 3.59 -1.00 5.98
CA GLU A 83 4.63 -0.09 5.51
C GLU A 83 6.02 -0.55 5.98
N ARG A 84 6.17 -0.89 7.27
CA ARG A 84 7.42 -1.42 7.83
C ARG A 84 7.85 -2.76 7.23
N ALA A 85 6.92 -3.56 6.71
CA ALA A 85 7.24 -4.83 6.04
C ALA A 85 7.86 -4.66 4.64
N ALA A 86 7.99 -3.41 4.14
CA ALA A 86 8.41 -3.09 2.78
C ALA A 86 7.65 -3.94 1.75
N LEU A 87 6.33 -4.03 1.94
CA LEU A 87 5.46 -4.81 1.07
C LEU A 87 5.27 -4.08 -0.27
N VAL A 88 5.24 -2.75 -0.24
CA VAL A 88 5.05 -1.90 -1.43
C VAL A 88 6.11 -2.13 -2.49
N ASP A 89 7.39 -2.08 -2.14
CA ASP A 89 8.47 -2.28 -3.12
C ASP A 89 8.37 -3.64 -3.82
N LYS A 90 8.03 -4.68 -3.05
CA LYS A 90 7.85 -6.04 -3.59
C LYS A 90 6.62 -6.14 -4.47
N MET A 91 5.52 -5.50 -4.08
CA MET A 91 4.30 -5.46 -4.89
C MET A 91 4.52 -4.68 -6.18
N PHE A 92 5.21 -3.54 -6.11
CA PHE A 92 5.58 -2.75 -7.27
C PHE A 92 6.39 -3.58 -8.26
N HIS A 93 7.47 -4.22 -7.83
CA HIS A 93 8.28 -5.06 -8.71
C HIS A 93 7.48 -6.24 -9.30
N SER A 94 6.62 -6.89 -8.50
CA SER A 94 5.84 -8.06 -8.94
C SER A 94 4.76 -7.67 -9.96
N VAL A 95 4.03 -6.58 -9.71
CA VAL A 95 3.01 -6.07 -10.62
C VAL A 95 3.66 -5.53 -11.91
N GLN A 96 4.79 -4.83 -11.79
CA GLN A 96 5.55 -4.36 -12.95
C GLN A 96 6.00 -5.51 -13.85
N LEU A 97 6.46 -6.62 -13.25
CA LEU A 97 6.84 -7.81 -14.00
C LEU A 97 5.64 -8.46 -14.69
N ALA A 98 4.47 -8.52 -14.03
CA ALA A 98 3.24 -9.04 -14.60
C ALA A 98 2.75 -8.20 -15.79
N PHE A 99 2.84 -6.88 -15.69
CA PHE A 99 2.38 -5.93 -16.72
C PHE A 99 3.49 -5.48 -17.69
N ARG A 100 4.64 -6.19 -17.73
CA ARG A 100 5.80 -5.81 -18.58
C ARG A 100 5.49 -5.64 -20.06
N ARG A 101 4.46 -6.34 -20.57
CA ARG A 101 4.07 -6.34 -21.99
C ARG A 101 3.09 -5.21 -22.34
N VAL A 102 2.53 -4.52 -21.34
CA VAL A 102 1.52 -3.48 -21.54
C VAL A 102 2.21 -2.12 -21.77
N PRO A 103 1.72 -1.28 -22.71
CA PRO A 103 2.19 0.09 -22.83
C PRO A 103 1.93 0.85 -21.52
N ALA A 104 2.81 1.78 -21.16
CA ALA A 104 2.75 2.50 -19.87
C ALA A 104 2.83 1.60 -18.60
N SER A 105 3.56 0.47 -18.67
CA SER A 105 3.62 -0.52 -17.57
C SER A 105 3.99 0.05 -16.20
N LEU A 106 4.85 1.07 -16.11
CA LEU A 106 5.17 1.73 -14.84
C LEU A 106 3.96 2.47 -14.27
N ALA A 107 3.25 3.27 -15.08
CA ALA A 107 2.08 4.01 -14.62
C ALA A 107 0.93 3.08 -14.21
N VAL A 108 0.72 2.01 -14.98
CA VAL A 108 -0.26 0.95 -14.66
C VAL A 108 0.09 0.28 -13.34
N THR A 109 1.37 -0.03 -13.14
CA THR A 109 1.87 -0.61 -11.88
C THR A 109 1.62 0.34 -10.72
N THR A 110 2.00 1.62 -10.84
CA THR A 110 1.76 2.63 -9.80
C THR A 110 0.28 2.70 -9.45
N MET A 111 -0.62 2.72 -10.45
CA MET A 111 -2.07 2.79 -10.22
C MET A 111 -2.60 1.55 -9.48
N LEU A 112 -2.22 0.35 -9.93
CA LEU A 112 -2.65 -0.90 -9.31
C LEU A 112 -2.10 -1.07 -7.90
N VAL A 113 -0.81 -0.80 -7.71
CA VAL A 113 -0.18 -0.86 -6.39
C VAL A 113 -0.81 0.18 -5.47
N SER A 114 -1.11 1.39 -5.94
CA SER A 114 -1.82 2.40 -5.15
C SER A 114 -3.22 1.94 -4.76
N ALA A 115 -3.96 1.31 -5.67
CA ALA A 115 -5.28 0.76 -5.39
C ALA A 115 -5.22 -0.34 -4.31
N PHE A 116 -4.31 -1.31 -4.45
CA PHE A 116 -4.12 -2.37 -3.45
C PHE A 116 -3.53 -1.88 -2.14
N TRP A 117 -2.66 -0.86 -2.17
CA TRP A 117 -2.08 -0.27 -0.97
C TRP A 117 -3.07 0.65 -0.25
N GLY A 118 -3.98 1.27 -1.01
CA GLY A 118 -5.07 2.09 -0.50
C GLY A 118 -5.96 1.34 0.50
N ILE A 119 -6.24 0.06 0.21
CA ILE A 119 -6.94 -0.92 1.09
C ILE A 119 -6.27 -1.05 2.47
N ALA A 120 -4.95 -0.86 2.54
CA ALA A 120 -4.20 -1.02 3.78
C ALA A 120 -4.05 0.30 4.56
N SER A 121 -3.84 1.40 3.84
CA SER A 121 -3.44 2.68 4.41
C SER A 121 -4.61 3.59 4.75
N GLY A 122 -5.63 3.68 3.89
CA GLY A 122 -6.76 4.60 4.09
C GLY A 122 -6.41 6.10 4.10
N ILE A 123 -5.15 6.50 3.87
CA ILE A 123 -4.64 7.88 4.04
C ILE A 123 -3.95 8.36 2.76
N VAL A 124 -4.52 9.39 2.11
CA VAL A 124 -4.01 9.92 0.82
C VAL A 124 -2.57 10.37 0.91
N GLY A 125 -2.23 11.20 1.91
CA GLY A 125 -0.91 11.81 2.02
C GLY A 125 0.22 10.77 2.08
N ALA A 126 0.05 9.73 2.90
CA ALA A 126 1.03 8.66 3.05
C ALA A 126 1.25 7.89 1.74
N VAL A 127 0.17 7.50 1.06
CA VAL A 127 0.28 6.74 -0.20
C VAL A 127 0.91 7.58 -1.31
N VAL A 128 0.55 8.86 -1.43
CA VAL A 128 1.11 9.77 -2.44
C VAL A 128 2.61 9.96 -2.22
N VAL A 129 3.05 10.20 -0.98
CA VAL A 129 4.49 10.37 -0.68
C VAL A 129 5.25 9.06 -0.95
N LEU A 130 4.72 7.93 -0.51
CA LEU A 130 5.35 6.62 -0.70
C LEU A 130 5.50 6.27 -2.19
N MET A 131 4.44 6.45 -2.98
CA MET A 131 4.49 6.25 -4.43
C MET A 131 5.38 7.29 -5.13
N GLY A 132 5.43 8.52 -4.63
CA GLY A 132 6.36 9.54 -5.09
C GLY A 132 7.81 9.09 -4.98
N VAL A 133 8.19 8.54 -3.83
CA VAL A 133 9.56 8.06 -3.59
C VAL A 133 9.88 6.81 -4.42
N ILE A 134 8.94 5.88 -4.54
CA ILE A 134 9.18 4.58 -5.20
C ILE A 134 9.04 4.66 -6.73
N ALA A 135 8.02 5.33 -7.24
CA ALA A 135 7.63 5.27 -8.65
C ALA A 135 8.13 6.45 -9.49
N MET A 136 8.25 7.66 -8.91
CA MET A 136 8.58 8.87 -9.69
C MET A 136 9.95 8.77 -10.38
N GLY A 137 10.98 8.36 -9.65
CA GLY A 137 12.34 8.22 -10.18
C GLY A 137 12.43 7.24 -11.37
N PRO A 138 11.94 5.98 -11.23
CA PRO A 138 11.89 5.02 -12.33
C PRO A 138 11.08 5.51 -13.54
N MET A 139 9.96 6.21 -13.35
CA MET A 139 9.14 6.75 -14.44
C MET A 139 9.89 7.80 -15.26
N LEU A 140 10.57 8.75 -14.59
CA LEU A 140 11.37 9.77 -15.28
C LEU A 140 12.57 9.18 -16.01
N LYS A 141 13.27 8.20 -15.42
CA LYS A 141 14.38 7.48 -16.08
C LYS A 141 13.92 6.69 -17.31
N ALA A 142 12.68 6.20 -17.30
CA ALA A 142 12.05 5.53 -18.44
C ALA A 142 11.54 6.51 -19.52
N GLY A 143 11.67 7.82 -19.31
CA GLY A 143 11.25 8.85 -20.26
C GLY A 143 9.76 9.20 -20.21
N TYR A 144 9.08 8.99 -19.07
CA TYR A 144 7.69 9.41 -18.91
C TYR A 144 7.60 10.93 -18.75
N ASP A 145 6.54 11.53 -19.28
CA ASP A 145 6.21 12.93 -18.99
C ASP A 145 5.95 13.12 -17.48
N VAL A 146 6.52 14.20 -16.93
CA VAL A 146 6.35 14.60 -15.52
C VAL A 146 4.87 14.78 -15.19
N ARG A 147 4.07 15.32 -16.11
CA ARG A 147 2.63 15.55 -15.87
C ARG A 147 1.86 14.24 -15.72
N LEU A 148 2.15 13.25 -16.57
CA LEU A 148 1.54 11.93 -16.46
C LEU A 148 2.03 11.20 -15.20
N ALA A 149 3.33 11.22 -14.92
CA ALA A 149 3.88 10.57 -13.73
C ALA A 149 3.30 11.19 -12.44
N ALA A 150 3.34 12.52 -12.29
CA ALA A 150 2.77 13.20 -11.13
C ALA A 150 1.26 12.97 -11.02
N GLY A 151 0.52 13.08 -12.13
CA GLY A 151 -0.93 12.86 -12.16
C GLY A 151 -1.33 11.43 -11.78
N THR A 152 -0.59 10.43 -12.22
CA THR A 152 -0.88 9.02 -11.88
C THR A 152 -0.58 8.71 -10.42
N ILE A 153 0.47 9.29 -9.84
CA ILE A 153 0.82 9.14 -8.43
C ILE A 153 -0.21 9.82 -7.53
N THR A 154 -0.60 11.06 -7.86
CA THR A 154 -1.59 11.81 -7.07
C THR A 154 -2.99 11.19 -7.19
N ALA A 155 -3.42 10.83 -8.40
CA ALA A 155 -4.69 10.14 -8.61
C ALA A 155 -4.71 8.78 -7.90
N GLY A 156 -3.65 7.98 -8.04
CA GLY A 156 -3.52 6.69 -7.38
C GLY A 156 -3.59 6.81 -5.85
N GLY A 157 -2.92 7.79 -5.26
CA GLY A 157 -2.95 8.00 -3.82
C GLY A 157 -4.34 8.38 -3.27
N THR A 158 -5.17 9.07 -4.07
CA THR A 158 -6.55 9.38 -3.65
C THR A 158 -7.48 8.17 -3.63
N LEU A 159 -7.15 7.10 -4.37
CA LEU A 159 -7.95 5.85 -4.36
C LEU A 159 -7.97 5.18 -2.98
N GLY A 160 -6.97 5.44 -2.13
CA GLY A 160 -6.92 4.90 -0.77
C GLY A 160 -8.05 5.38 0.14
N ILE A 161 -8.72 6.49 -0.17
CA ILE A 161 -9.93 6.88 0.55
C ILE A 161 -11.11 5.97 0.18
N LEU A 162 -11.17 5.57 -1.09
CA LEU A 162 -12.38 5.01 -1.69
C LEU A 162 -12.45 3.49 -1.63
N ILE A 163 -11.31 2.79 -1.73
CA ILE A 163 -11.29 1.32 -1.77
C ILE A 163 -11.26 0.74 -0.35
N PRO A 164 -12.26 -0.04 0.07
CA PRO A 164 -12.33 -0.61 1.42
C PRO A 164 -11.27 -1.68 1.71
N PRO A 165 -10.84 -1.84 2.98
CA PRO A 165 -11.18 -1.03 4.15
C PRO A 165 -10.39 0.30 4.18
N SER A 166 -11.04 1.41 4.52
CA SER A 166 -10.36 2.71 4.60
C SER A 166 -10.81 3.50 5.84
N VAL A 167 -9.83 4.14 6.50
CA VAL A 167 -10.06 4.96 7.70
C VAL A 167 -11.06 6.08 7.44
N MET A 168 -11.00 6.70 6.26
CA MET A 168 -11.90 7.80 5.91
C MET A 168 -13.36 7.38 5.80
N LEU A 169 -13.65 6.18 5.28
CA LEU A 169 -15.01 5.65 5.26
C LEU A 169 -15.52 5.33 6.66
N ILE A 170 -14.66 4.91 7.59
CA ILE A 170 -15.04 4.71 9.02
C ILE A 170 -15.44 6.04 9.65
N VAL A 171 -14.61 7.08 9.48
CA VAL A 171 -14.91 8.41 10.01
C VAL A 171 -16.21 8.94 9.43
N TYR A 172 -16.40 8.82 8.12
CA TYR A 172 -17.63 9.26 7.46
C TYR A 172 -18.85 8.48 7.97
N ALA A 173 -18.77 7.15 8.08
CA ALA A 173 -19.85 6.32 8.61
C ALA A 173 -20.22 6.71 10.05
N ALA A 174 -19.21 6.95 10.90
CA ALA A 174 -19.41 7.37 12.29
C ALA A 174 -20.10 8.73 12.38
N VAL A 175 -19.73 9.69 11.53
CA VAL A 175 -20.36 11.03 11.50
C VAL A 175 -21.76 10.98 10.88
N ALA A 176 -21.97 10.20 9.82
CA ALA A 176 -23.25 10.04 9.14
C ALA A 176 -24.25 9.13 9.89
N GLY A 177 -23.82 8.48 10.98
CA GLY A 177 -24.63 7.52 11.73
C GLY A 177 -25.03 6.30 10.89
N GLN A 178 -24.20 5.91 9.92
CA GLN A 178 -24.46 4.79 9.01
C GLN A 178 -23.59 3.58 9.35
N SER A 179 -24.03 2.41 8.91
CA SER A 179 -23.25 1.18 9.08
C SER A 179 -21.97 1.21 8.21
N ILE A 180 -20.82 1.03 8.86
CA ILE A 180 -19.49 0.97 8.21
C ILE A 180 -19.48 -0.12 7.13
N VAL A 181 -20.02 -1.31 7.44
CA VAL A 181 -20.05 -2.46 6.53
C VAL A 181 -20.88 -2.16 5.29
N LYS A 182 -22.03 -1.50 5.44
CA LYS A 182 -22.86 -1.08 4.30
C LYS A 182 -22.11 -0.06 3.43
N LEU A 183 -21.41 0.89 4.05
CA LEU A 183 -20.64 1.90 3.34
C LEU A 183 -19.44 1.27 2.59
N TYR A 184 -18.78 0.27 3.18
CA TYR A 184 -17.74 -0.50 2.51
C TYR A 184 -18.28 -1.23 1.27
N ALA A 185 -19.41 -1.93 1.42
CA ALA A 185 -20.04 -2.61 0.28
C ALA A 185 -20.43 -1.61 -0.82
N ALA A 186 -20.97 -0.44 -0.44
CA ALA A 186 -21.36 0.60 -1.38
C ALA A 186 -20.16 1.26 -2.08
N ALA A 187 -19.03 1.44 -1.40
CA ALA A 187 -17.83 2.08 -1.95
C ALA A 187 -16.99 1.16 -2.85
N MET A 188 -17.15 -0.16 -2.72
CA MET A 188 -16.37 -1.15 -3.47
C MET A 188 -16.56 -1.01 -4.99
N LEU A 189 -17.81 -0.93 -5.46
CA LEU A 189 -18.13 -0.77 -6.88
C LEU A 189 -17.56 0.52 -7.48
N PRO A 190 -17.84 1.73 -6.94
CA PRO A 190 -17.29 2.97 -7.47
C PRO A 190 -15.75 3.03 -7.34
N GLY A 191 -15.16 2.42 -6.31
CA GLY A 191 -13.70 2.35 -6.13
C GLY A 191 -12.99 1.60 -7.26
N PHE A 192 -13.43 0.38 -7.55
CA PHE A 192 -12.87 -0.40 -8.65
C PHE A 192 -13.23 0.18 -10.02
N PHE A 193 -14.43 0.75 -10.16
CA PHE A 193 -14.84 1.43 -11.39
C PHE A 193 -13.92 2.62 -11.70
N LEU A 194 -13.65 3.49 -10.72
CA LEU A 194 -12.77 4.64 -10.89
C LEU A 194 -11.31 4.21 -11.17
N THR A 195 -10.83 3.17 -10.49
CA THR A 195 -9.52 2.58 -10.77
C THR A 195 -9.45 2.09 -12.21
N GLY A 196 -10.49 1.41 -12.69
CA GLY A 196 -10.62 0.98 -14.09
C GLY A 196 -10.61 2.16 -15.06
N LEU A 197 -11.33 3.24 -14.75
CA LEU A 197 -11.36 4.44 -15.59
C LEU A 197 -9.98 5.10 -15.69
N TYR A 198 -9.23 5.17 -14.58
CA TYR A 198 -7.85 5.65 -14.60
C TYR A 198 -6.92 4.75 -15.41
N LEU A 199 -7.07 3.43 -15.32
CA LEU A 199 -6.29 2.50 -16.15
C LEU A 199 -6.60 2.69 -17.64
N VAL A 200 -7.88 2.81 -18.01
CA VAL A 200 -8.30 3.09 -19.39
C VAL A 200 -7.73 4.42 -19.87
N TYR A 201 -7.76 5.46 -19.04
CA TYR A 201 -7.18 6.76 -19.38
C TYR A 201 -5.66 6.66 -19.63
N ILE A 202 -4.92 6.01 -18.73
CA ILE A 202 -3.46 5.83 -18.87
C ILE A 202 -3.12 5.03 -20.13
N LEU A 203 -3.80 3.90 -20.36
CA LEU A 203 -3.57 3.06 -21.54
C LEU A 203 -3.96 3.78 -22.83
N GLY A 204 -5.12 4.44 -22.85
CA GLY A 204 -5.60 5.20 -24.01
C GLY A 204 -4.62 6.30 -24.39
N TRP A 205 -4.13 7.06 -23.42
CA TRP A 205 -3.14 8.11 -23.65
C TRP A 205 -1.79 7.55 -24.13
N ALA A 206 -1.37 6.40 -23.58
CA ALA A 206 -0.13 5.73 -23.98
C ALA A 206 -0.18 5.14 -25.40
N ILE A 207 -1.36 4.70 -25.85
CA ILE A 207 -1.58 4.20 -27.21
C ILE A 207 -1.62 5.36 -28.21
N TRP A 208 -2.30 6.46 -27.86
CA TRP A 208 -2.40 7.63 -28.74
C TRP A 208 -1.05 8.35 -28.89
N ASN A 209 -0.31 8.52 -27.79
CA ASN A 209 0.97 9.21 -27.80
C ASN A 209 2.08 8.39 -27.12
N PRO A 210 2.74 7.47 -27.88
CA PRO A 210 3.79 6.60 -27.36
C PRO A 210 5.03 7.34 -26.84
N LYS A 211 5.19 8.63 -27.17
CA LYS A 211 6.31 9.46 -26.67
C LYS A 211 6.16 9.83 -25.19
N ILE A 212 4.93 9.86 -24.67
CA ILE A 212 4.62 10.29 -23.30
C ILE A 212 4.84 9.16 -22.28
N ALA A 213 4.69 7.91 -22.72
CA ALA A 213 4.94 6.71 -21.92
C ALA A 213 5.66 5.65 -22.76
N PRO A 214 6.98 5.80 -22.98
CA PRO A 214 7.76 4.86 -23.76
C PRO A 214 7.64 3.44 -23.19
N LYS A 215 7.56 2.45 -24.08
CA LYS A 215 7.72 1.04 -23.67
C LYS A 215 9.12 0.89 -23.08
N LEU A 216 9.21 0.38 -21.86
CA LEU A 216 10.50 0.13 -21.23
C LEU A 216 11.29 -0.88 -22.07
N ARG A 217 12.60 -0.65 -22.13
CA ARG A 217 13.53 -1.48 -22.89
C ARG A 217 13.64 -2.90 -22.28
N PRO A 218 13.85 -3.95 -23.09
CA PRO A 218 13.84 -5.34 -22.62
C PRO A 218 14.91 -5.69 -21.58
N ASP A 219 15.98 -4.90 -21.50
CA ASP A 219 17.09 -5.01 -20.55
C ASP A 219 16.69 -4.66 -19.11
N GLN A 220 15.74 -3.74 -18.90
CA GLN A 220 15.28 -3.34 -17.56
C GLN A 220 14.25 -4.31 -16.95
N TYR A 221 13.81 -5.34 -17.69
CA TYR A 221 12.78 -6.31 -17.27
C TYR A 221 13.17 -7.78 -17.39
N ARG A 222 14.41 -8.08 -17.80
CA ARG A 222 14.90 -9.46 -17.80
C ARG A 222 15.25 -9.85 -16.36
N VAL A 223 14.31 -10.51 -15.70
CA VAL A 223 14.63 -11.35 -14.55
C VAL A 223 15.48 -12.50 -15.09
N THR A 224 16.69 -12.66 -14.56
CA THR A 224 17.58 -13.76 -14.92
C THR A 224 16.94 -15.05 -14.44
N VAL A 225 16.25 -15.74 -15.34
CA VAL A 225 15.62 -17.03 -15.08
C VAL A 225 16.77 -18.04 -14.92
N PRO A 226 16.89 -18.75 -13.79
CA PRO A 226 17.87 -19.83 -13.62
C PRO A 226 17.73 -20.85 -14.76
N ASP A 227 18.83 -21.36 -15.29
CA ASP A 227 18.82 -22.15 -16.53
C ASP A 227 17.94 -23.42 -16.48
N TYR A 228 17.68 -23.95 -15.28
CA TYR A 228 16.73 -25.05 -15.07
C TYR A 228 15.28 -24.70 -15.49
N LEU A 229 14.86 -23.43 -15.36
CA LEU A 229 13.53 -22.97 -15.77
C LEU A 229 13.47 -22.62 -17.26
N ARG A 230 14.61 -22.32 -17.91
CA ARG A 230 14.68 -22.11 -19.37
C ARG A 230 14.44 -23.39 -20.15
N GLN A 231 14.84 -24.55 -19.60
CA GLN A 231 14.54 -25.86 -20.20
C GLN A 231 13.03 -26.15 -20.26
N LEU A 232 12.22 -25.55 -19.38
CA LEU A 232 10.75 -25.68 -19.40
C LEU A 232 10.06 -24.69 -20.36
N GLU A 233 10.76 -23.63 -20.80
CA GLU A 233 10.25 -22.64 -21.76
C GLU A 233 10.49 -23.08 -23.23
N GLY A 234 11.26 -24.16 -23.42
CA GLY A 234 11.86 -24.56 -24.68
C GLY A 234 10.93 -25.04 -25.79
N ASP A 235 9.65 -25.33 -25.55
CA ASP A 235 8.84 -25.88 -26.66
C ASP A 235 7.31 -25.67 -26.54
N ARG A 236 6.82 -24.48 -26.89
CA ARG A 236 5.36 -24.15 -26.94
C ARG A 236 4.67 -24.03 -25.57
N SER A 237 4.91 -22.97 -24.82
CA SER A 237 4.05 -22.62 -23.67
C SER A 237 2.96 -21.58 -24.00
N GLY A 238 3.09 -20.85 -25.11
CA GLY A 238 2.20 -19.72 -25.43
C GLY A 238 0.78 -20.09 -25.87
N SER A 239 0.53 -21.30 -26.37
CA SER A 239 -0.75 -21.70 -26.98
C SER A 239 -1.41 -22.92 -26.35
N VAL A 240 -0.80 -23.53 -25.34
CA VAL A 240 -1.29 -24.80 -24.76
C VAL A 240 -2.57 -24.60 -23.95
N VAL A 241 -2.62 -23.55 -23.13
CA VAL A 241 -3.81 -23.24 -22.31
C VAL A 241 -5.01 -22.80 -23.17
N PRO A 242 -4.86 -21.86 -24.13
CA PRO A 242 -5.96 -21.53 -25.04
C PRO A 242 -6.34 -22.71 -25.95
N GLY A 243 -5.37 -23.52 -26.39
CA GLY A 243 -5.57 -24.66 -27.27
C GLY A 243 -6.32 -25.83 -26.61
N LEU A 244 -6.01 -26.14 -25.35
CA LEU A 244 -6.72 -27.17 -24.58
C LEU A 244 -8.14 -26.75 -24.22
N VAL A 245 -8.35 -25.48 -23.87
CA VAL A 245 -9.70 -24.94 -23.63
C VAL A 245 -10.51 -24.95 -24.93
N ALA A 246 -9.93 -24.51 -26.04
CA ALA A 246 -10.60 -24.54 -27.35
C ALA A 246 -10.90 -25.98 -27.83
N ALA A 247 -10.03 -26.95 -27.53
CA ALA A 247 -10.24 -28.36 -27.85
C ALA A 247 -11.32 -29.03 -26.99
N ALA A 248 -11.50 -28.60 -25.74
CA ALA A 248 -12.56 -29.10 -24.86
C ALA A 248 -13.97 -28.70 -25.35
N PHE A 249 -14.11 -27.50 -25.92
CA PHE A 249 -15.40 -26.97 -26.40
C PHE A 249 -15.66 -27.22 -27.90
N ARG A 250 -14.72 -27.80 -28.67
CA ARG A 250 -14.89 -28.11 -30.10
C ARG A 250 -14.64 -29.59 -30.39
N PRO A 251 -15.69 -30.42 -30.63
CA PRO A 251 -15.55 -31.87 -30.80
C PRO A 251 -14.76 -32.29 -32.06
N ALA A 252 -14.65 -31.41 -33.06
CA ALA A 252 -13.85 -31.66 -34.26
C ALA A 252 -12.32 -31.63 -34.00
N LEU A 253 -11.84 -30.77 -33.10
CA LEU A 253 -10.42 -30.71 -32.73
C LEU A 253 -10.03 -31.82 -31.74
N ALA A 254 -10.96 -32.24 -30.88
CA ALA A 254 -10.72 -33.33 -29.92
C ALA A 254 -10.44 -34.69 -30.59
N ARG A 255 -11.00 -34.94 -31.78
CA ARG A 255 -10.73 -36.16 -32.57
C ARG A 255 -9.33 -36.18 -33.22
N ILE A 256 -8.81 -35.02 -33.60
CA ILE A 256 -7.46 -34.88 -34.18
C ILE A 256 -6.38 -34.99 -33.09
N ALA A 257 -6.70 -34.60 -31.86
CA ALA A 257 -5.79 -34.63 -30.71
C ALA A 257 -5.73 -35.99 -29.95
N GLY A 258 -6.33 -37.06 -30.49
CA GLY A 258 -6.26 -38.41 -29.89
C GLY A 258 -7.35 -38.73 -28.85
N GLY A 259 -8.44 -37.97 -28.80
CA GLY A 259 -9.60 -38.24 -27.95
C GLY A 259 -9.52 -37.66 -26.53
N TYR A 260 -10.67 -37.63 -25.84
CA TYR A 260 -10.81 -37.00 -24.52
C TYR A 260 -9.89 -37.59 -23.43
N GLY A 261 -9.45 -38.84 -23.58
CA GLY A 261 -8.51 -39.48 -22.64
C GLY A 261 -7.10 -38.87 -22.67
N VAL A 262 -6.58 -38.52 -23.85
CA VAL A 262 -5.27 -37.87 -24.00
C VAL A 262 -5.34 -36.41 -23.54
N ILE A 263 -6.48 -35.75 -23.76
CA ILE A 263 -6.74 -34.38 -23.28
C ILE A 263 -6.80 -34.34 -21.75
N ALA A 264 -7.48 -35.30 -21.11
CA ALA A 264 -7.54 -35.41 -19.66
C ALA A 264 -6.16 -35.70 -19.04
N ASN A 265 -5.37 -36.59 -19.66
CA ASN A 265 -4.03 -36.90 -19.18
C ASN A 265 -3.07 -35.70 -19.34
N ASN A 266 -3.19 -34.92 -20.43
CA ASN A 266 -2.45 -33.68 -20.62
C ASN A 266 -2.91 -32.56 -19.68
N LEU A 267 -4.20 -32.47 -19.33
CA LEU A 267 -4.71 -31.53 -18.33
C LEU A 267 -4.20 -31.87 -16.92
N LEU A 268 -4.17 -33.15 -16.58
CA LEU A 268 -3.57 -33.66 -15.35
C LEU A 268 -2.06 -33.36 -15.31
N ALA A 269 -1.34 -33.61 -16.40
CA ALA A 269 0.06 -33.25 -16.53
C ALA A 269 0.30 -31.72 -16.42
N LEU A 270 -0.66 -30.89 -16.86
CA LEU A 270 -0.63 -29.43 -16.70
C LEU A 270 -0.93 -28.95 -15.27
N SER A 271 -1.64 -29.77 -14.49
CA SER A 271 -1.86 -29.51 -13.07
C SER A 271 -0.61 -29.76 -12.22
N VAL A 272 0.34 -30.58 -12.70
CA VAL A 272 1.61 -30.88 -12.02
C VAL A 272 2.52 -29.66 -11.86
N PRO A 273 2.79 -28.81 -12.88
CA PRO A 273 3.53 -27.57 -12.69
C PRO A 273 2.78 -26.55 -11.82
N LEU A 274 1.45 -26.60 -11.77
CA LEU A 274 0.62 -25.76 -10.88
C LEU A 274 0.73 -26.23 -9.41
N LEU A 275 0.75 -27.53 -9.18
CA LEU A 275 1.05 -28.15 -7.89
C LEU A 275 2.50 -27.93 -7.46
N LEU A 276 3.45 -27.95 -8.40
CA LEU A 276 4.85 -27.65 -8.16
C LEU A 276 5.08 -26.16 -7.88
N THR A 277 4.35 -25.24 -8.51
CA THR A 277 4.40 -23.80 -8.18
C THR A 277 3.80 -23.52 -6.82
N VAL A 278 2.66 -24.15 -6.47
CA VAL A 278 2.10 -24.09 -5.11
C VAL A 278 3.07 -24.71 -4.08
N GLY A 279 3.70 -25.84 -4.43
CA GLY A 279 4.67 -26.55 -3.58
C GLY A 279 5.99 -25.81 -3.41
N THR A 280 6.49 -25.13 -4.45
CA THR A 280 7.69 -24.28 -4.39
C THR A 280 7.40 -22.96 -3.70
N CYS A 281 6.24 -22.34 -3.92
CA CYS A 281 5.77 -21.22 -3.08
C CYS A 281 5.74 -21.62 -1.60
N ARG A 282 5.17 -22.79 -1.27
CA ARG A 282 5.14 -23.32 0.10
C ARG A 282 6.56 -23.57 0.64
N ARG A 283 7.46 -24.20 -0.13
CA ARG A 283 8.85 -24.45 0.30
C ARG A 283 9.70 -23.17 0.41
N VAL A 284 9.50 -22.18 -0.44
CA VAL A 284 10.21 -20.88 -0.39
C VAL A 284 9.74 -20.06 0.80
N VAL A 285 8.43 -20.06 1.09
CA VAL A 285 7.87 -19.43 2.30
C VAL A 285 8.37 -20.14 3.57
N VAL A 286 8.38 -21.48 3.59
CA VAL A 286 8.88 -22.27 4.73
C VAL A 286 10.40 -22.13 4.92
N ARG A 287 11.21 -22.13 3.84
CA ARG A 287 12.66 -21.89 3.93
C ARG A 287 12.99 -20.48 4.39
N ARG A 288 12.23 -19.46 3.97
CA ARG A 288 12.40 -18.08 4.46
C ARG A 288 12.02 -17.95 5.93
N HIS A 289 11.03 -18.69 6.42
CA HIS A 289 10.73 -18.78 7.85
C HIS A 289 11.85 -19.48 8.64
N LEU A 290 12.39 -20.59 8.13
CA LEU A 290 13.51 -21.31 8.76
C LEU A 290 14.81 -20.48 8.79
N GLN A 291 15.13 -19.73 7.73
CA GLN A 291 16.30 -18.83 7.71
C GLN A 291 16.14 -17.65 8.68
N ARG A 292 14.91 -17.19 8.94
CA ARG A 292 14.62 -16.17 9.96
C ARG A 292 14.66 -16.72 11.38
N ALA A 293 14.27 -17.98 11.57
CA ALA A 293 14.39 -18.68 12.85
C ALA A 293 15.87 -18.97 13.19
N GLY A 294 16.65 -19.50 12.24
CA GLY A 294 18.08 -19.77 12.44
C GLY A 294 18.94 -18.53 12.66
N ARG A 295 18.50 -17.34 12.20
CA ARG A 295 19.18 -16.06 12.50
C ARG A 295 18.89 -15.54 13.91
N ARG A 296 17.82 -16.01 14.59
CA ARG A 296 17.57 -15.71 16.00
C ARG A 296 18.39 -16.62 16.92
N ASP A 297 18.60 -17.88 16.52
CA ASP A 297 19.41 -18.82 17.31
C ASP A 297 20.93 -18.66 17.08
N GLY A 298 21.36 -18.28 15.87
CA GLY A 298 22.78 -18.02 15.57
C GLY A 298 23.31 -16.69 16.13
N GLY A 299 22.46 -15.68 16.32
CA GLY A 299 22.87 -14.38 16.87
C GLY A 299 23.12 -14.37 18.38
N GLY A 300 22.72 -15.42 19.11
CA GLY A 300 22.94 -15.54 20.56
C GLY A 300 24.23 -16.26 20.95
N GLY A 301 24.85 -17.00 20.03
CA GLY A 301 26.08 -17.78 20.29
C GLY A 301 27.37 -16.98 20.15
N GLU A 302 27.48 -16.15 19.10
CA GLU A 302 28.70 -15.37 18.83
C GLU A 302 28.91 -14.19 19.79
N ALA A 303 27.83 -13.62 20.34
CA ALA A 303 27.91 -12.56 21.36
C ALA A 303 28.30 -13.10 22.75
N ARG A 304 28.18 -14.42 22.99
CA ARG A 304 28.56 -15.06 24.26
C ARG A 304 29.99 -15.61 24.22
N ALA A 305 30.48 -16.04 23.05
CA ALA A 305 31.86 -16.47 22.86
C ALA A 305 32.85 -15.28 22.96
N THR A 306 32.54 -14.15 22.35
CA THR A 306 33.39 -12.94 22.41
C THR A 306 33.46 -12.29 23.79
N ARG A 307 32.48 -12.54 24.67
CA ARG A 307 32.49 -12.04 26.05
C ARG A 307 33.17 -12.98 27.05
N GLY A 308 33.32 -14.27 26.72
CA GLY A 308 34.07 -15.24 27.53
C GLY A 308 35.58 -15.06 27.41
N ASP A 309 36.07 -14.84 26.18
CA ASP A 309 37.50 -14.72 25.92
C ASP A 309 38.09 -13.37 26.38
N ALA A 310 37.27 -12.30 26.43
CA ALA A 310 37.69 -10.99 26.94
C ALA A 310 37.80 -10.93 28.47
N VAL A 311 37.11 -11.82 29.20
CA VAL A 311 37.18 -11.89 30.68
C VAL A 311 38.33 -12.79 31.14
N GLY A 312 38.68 -13.82 30.37
CA GLY A 312 39.85 -14.68 30.65
C GLY A 312 41.20 -13.98 30.42
N ALA A 313 41.33 -13.20 29.34
CA ALA A 313 42.58 -12.53 28.99
C ALA A 313 42.95 -11.33 29.90
N GLY A 314 41.98 -10.78 30.65
CA GLY A 314 42.20 -9.70 31.61
C GLY A 314 42.64 -10.18 33.01
N ALA A 315 42.33 -11.43 33.37
CA ALA A 315 42.65 -11.98 34.69
C ALA A 315 44.08 -12.56 34.78
N GLU A 316 44.64 -13.06 33.67
CA GLU A 316 46.01 -13.61 33.66
C GLU A 316 47.10 -12.53 33.56
N ARG A 317 46.80 -11.33 33.07
CA ARG A 317 47.77 -10.21 33.00
C ARG A 317 47.95 -9.44 34.32
N HIS A 318 47.10 -9.64 35.31
CA HIS A 318 47.23 -9.03 36.64
C HIS A 318 47.96 -9.91 37.67
N ALA A 319 48.34 -11.15 37.32
CA ALA A 319 49.00 -12.09 38.24
C ALA A 319 50.52 -12.29 37.97
N GLN A 320 51.11 -11.69 36.94
CA GLN A 320 52.53 -11.88 36.56
C GLN A 320 53.39 -10.60 36.53
N GLY A 321 52.90 -9.47 37.05
CA GLY A 321 53.60 -8.17 36.99
C GLY A 321 53.98 -7.55 38.33
N GLY A 322 54.16 -8.33 39.40
CA GLY A 322 54.53 -7.84 40.73
C GLY A 322 55.83 -8.44 41.25
N GLY A 323 56.98 -7.85 40.88
CA GLY A 323 58.27 -8.19 41.46
C GLY A 323 59.44 -7.44 40.83
N ALA A 324 60.21 -6.73 41.67
CA ALA A 324 61.45 -5.97 41.42
C ALA A 324 61.25 -4.58 40.76
N ALA A 325 61.35 -3.50 41.54
CA ALA A 325 62.61 -2.77 41.87
C ALA A 325 63.20 -2.16 40.59
N GLY A 326 63.30 -0.85 40.42
CA GLY A 326 63.84 0.17 41.31
C GLY A 326 64.86 0.98 40.48
N ASP A 327 65.21 2.17 40.96
CA ASP A 327 66.38 2.97 40.54
C ASP A 327 66.20 3.99 39.40
N ASP A 328 66.00 5.25 39.85
CA ASP A 328 66.91 6.39 39.65
C ASP A 328 67.20 7.00 38.26
N ARG A 329 67.05 8.34 38.30
CA ARG A 329 67.59 9.43 37.46
C ARG A 329 66.79 9.90 36.24
#